data_AF-A0A7L1CG99-F1
#
_entry.id   AF-A0A7L1CG99-F1
#
_cell.length_a   1.000
_cell.length_b   1.000
_cell.length_c   1.000
_cell.angle_alpha   90.00
_cell.angle_beta   90.00
_cell.angle_gamma   90.00
#
_symmetry.space_group_name_H-M   'P 1'
#
loop_
_entity.id
_entity.type
_entity.pdbx_description
1 polymer ?
#
loop_
_entity_poly.entity_id
_entity_poly.type
_entity_poly.pdbx_seq_one_letter_code
_entity_poly.pdbx_strand_id
1 'polypeptide(L)'
;ICLFTLFSMFIMCTILTNCVFMAQSETPSWNKYVEYTFTGIYTFESLIKILARGFCMTEFTFLRDPWNWLDFSVIVMAYVGEFVNVGSVSPLRTFRVLRALKTISVIPGLKTIVGALIQSVKKLADVMILTVFCLSVFALIGLQLFMGNLRHKCV
;
A
#
# COMPACT_ATOMS: atom_id res chain seq x y z
N ILE A 1 21.06 6.25 -19.05
CA ILE A 1 21.22 6.55 -17.60
C ILE A 1 20.58 7.89 -17.22
N CYS A 2 20.97 9.06 -17.78
CA CYS A 2 20.39 10.38 -17.39
C CYS A 2 18.88 10.54 -17.64
N LEU A 3 18.38 10.04 -18.78
CA LEU A 3 16.95 10.12 -19.12
C LEU A 3 16.06 9.37 -18.11
N PHE A 4 16.57 8.27 -17.57
CA PHE A 4 15.88 7.47 -16.55
C PHE A 4 15.91 8.15 -15.17
N THR A 5 17.00 8.85 -14.83
CA THR A 5 17.13 9.59 -13.58
C THR A 5 16.22 10.84 -13.55
N LEU A 6 16.16 11.61 -14.64
CA LEU A 6 15.27 12.76 -14.77
C LEU A 6 13.80 12.34 -14.71
N PHE A 7 13.45 11.24 -15.38
CA PHE A 7 12.12 10.65 -15.30
C PHE A 7 11.77 10.19 -13.89
N SER A 8 12.71 9.55 -13.18
CA SER A 8 12.48 9.11 -11.79
C SER A 8 12.30 10.28 -10.82
N MET A 9 13.00 11.39 -11.03
CA MET A 9 12.82 12.63 -10.25
C MET A 9 11.45 13.26 -10.51
N PHE A 10 11.02 13.33 -11.77
CA PHE A 10 9.70 13.86 -12.13
C PHE A 10 8.56 13.06 -11.46
N ILE A 11 8.68 11.73 -11.44
CA ILE A 11 7.69 10.85 -10.81
C ILE A 11 7.68 11.02 -9.30
N MET A 12 8.85 11.12 -8.67
CA MET A 12 8.94 11.40 -7.24
C MET A 12 8.26 12.72 -6.87
N CYS A 13 8.49 13.79 -7.63
CA CYS A 13 7.79 15.06 -7.45
C CYS A 13 6.27 14.91 -7.61
N THR A 14 5.82 14.17 -8.63
CA THR A 14 4.39 13.91 -8.90
C THR A 14 3.71 13.17 -7.75
N ILE A 15 4.38 12.17 -7.17
CA ILE A 15 3.89 11.41 -6.00
C ILE A 15 3.79 12.32 -4.78
N LEU A 16 4.83 13.13 -4.51
CA LEU A 16 4.82 14.08 -3.39
C LEU A 16 3.68 15.09 -3.53
N THR A 17 3.47 15.67 -4.72
CA THR A 17 2.36 16.59 -4.97
C THR A 17 1.01 15.91 -4.77
N ASN A 18 0.84 14.66 -5.22
CA ASN A 18 -0.39 13.90 -5.00
C ASN A 18 -0.66 13.61 -3.51
N CYS A 19 0.38 13.28 -2.73
CA CYS A 19 0.27 13.08 -1.29
C CYS A 19 -0.12 14.37 -0.56
N VAL A 20 0.42 15.52 -0.95
CA VAL A 20 0.03 16.83 -0.40
C VAL A 20 -1.44 17.12 -0.69
N PHE A 21 -1.90 16.87 -1.92
CA PHE A 21 -3.30 17.02 -2.30
C PHE A 21 -4.24 16.07 -1.55
N MET A 22 -3.79 14.86 -1.22
CA MET A 22 -4.56 13.90 -0.43
C MET A 22 -4.65 14.25 1.06
N ALA A 23 -3.69 15.03 1.58
CA ALA A 23 -3.69 15.45 2.98
C ALA A 23 -4.69 16.58 3.28
N GLN A 24 -5.24 17.22 2.26
CA GLN A 24 -6.23 18.29 2.41
C GLN A 24 -7.60 17.69 2.78
N SER A 25 -8.20 18.20 3.86
CA SER A 25 -9.48 17.71 4.41
C SER A 25 -10.69 18.13 3.58
N GLU A 26 -10.64 19.30 2.95
CA GLU A 26 -11.68 19.78 2.04
C GLU A 26 -11.22 19.56 0.60
N THR A 27 -11.86 18.62 -0.09
CA THR A 27 -11.57 18.34 -1.50
C THR A 27 -12.54 19.11 -2.39
N PRO A 28 -12.12 20.23 -3.01
CA PRO A 28 -12.97 20.94 -3.95
C PRO A 28 -13.23 20.10 -5.21
N SER A 29 -14.32 20.38 -5.93
CA SER A 29 -14.79 19.60 -7.09
C SER A 29 -13.75 19.45 -8.21
N TRP A 30 -12.82 20.39 -8.34
CA TRP A 30 -11.73 20.34 -9.32
C TRP A 30 -10.64 19.30 -9.00
N ASN A 31 -10.57 18.81 -7.75
CA ASN A 31 -9.59 17.81 -7.35
C ASN A 31 -9.76 16.48 -8.10
N LYS A 32 -10.98 16.15 -8.55
CA LYS A 32 -11.24 14.94 -9.35
C LYS A 32 -10.47 14.93 -10.68
N TYR A 33 -10.40 16.07 -11.37
CA TYR A 33 -9.66 16.19 -12.63
C TYR A 33 -8.16 16.06 -12.42
N VAL A 34 -7.67 16.61 -11.31
CA VAL A 34 -6.27 16.51 -10.88
C VAL A 34 -5.92 15.06 -10.53
N GLU A 35 -6.78 14.36 -9.78
CA GLU A 35 -6.64 12.94 -9.46
C GLU A 35 -6.62 12.05 -10.71
N TYR A 36 -7.46 12.35 -11.71
CA TYR A 36 -7.46 11.68 -13.01
C TYR A 36 -6.14 11.88 -13.76
N THR A 37 -5.66 13.12 -13.79
CA THR A 37 -4.40 13.49 -14.44
C THR A 37 -3.24 12.74 -13.80
N PHE A 38 -3.19 12.68 -12.47
CA PHE A 38 -2.18 11.89 -11.75
C PHE A 38 -2.28 10.40 -12.06
N THR A 39 -3.50 9.86 -12.12
CA THR A 39 -3.72 8.45 -12.47
C THR A 39 -3.19 8.14 -13.87
N GLY A 40 -3.47 9.00 -14.85
CA GLY A 40 -2.96 8.87 -16.22
C GLY A 40 -1.43 8.89 -16.29
N ILE A 41 -0.78 9.82 -15.56
CA ILE A 41 0.69 9.89 -15.48
C ILE A 41 1.27 8.60 -14.89
N TYR A 42 0.67 8.06 -13.83
CA TYR A 42 1.13 6.79 -13.23
C TYR A 42 0.92 5.59 -14.15
N THR A 43 -0.19 5.52 -14.86
CA THR A 43 -0.44 4.45 -15.84
C THR A 43 0.61 4.48 -16.95
N PHE A 44 0.88 5.66 -17.50
CA PHE A 44 1.85 5.83 -18.58
C PHE A 44 3.27 5.49 -18.14
N GLU A 45 3.67 5.89 -16.92
CA GLU A 45 4.98 5.55 -16.38
C GLU A 45 5.15 4.06 -16.14
N SER A 46 4.15 3.40 -15.57
CA SER A 46 4.18 1.95 -15.34
C SER A 46 4.24 1.20 -16.66
N LEU A 47 3.49 1.66 -17.67
CA LEU A 47 3.51 1.11 -19.03
C LEU A 47 4.91 1.22 -19.65
N ILE A 48 5.56 2.39 -19.55
CA ILE A 48 6.94 2.57 -20.04
C ILE A 48 7.90 1.65 -19.30
N LYS A 49 7.76 1.49 -17.97
CA LYS A 49 8.59 0.57 -17.18
C LYS A 49 8.37 -0.90 -17.56
N ILE A 50 7.13 -1.31 -17.81
CA ILE A 50 6.75 -2.65 -18.28
C ILE A 50 7.40 -2.91 -19.65
N LEU A 51 7.20 -2.00 -20.60
CA LEU A 51 7.74 -2.11 -21.95
C LEU A 51 9.27 -2.12 -21.96
N ALA A 52 9.91 -1.25 -21.16
CA ALA A 52 11.36 -1.17 -21.05
C ALA A 52 12.00 -2.37 -20.33
N ARG A 53 11.27 -3.05 -19.43
CA ARG A 53 11.79 -4.21 -18.67
C ARG A 53 11.45 -5.56 -19.29
N GLY A 54 10.71 -5.59 -20.39
CA GLY A 54 10.60 -6.79 -21.21
C GLY A 54 9.18 -7.05 -21.66
N PHE A 55 8.79 -6.41 -22.76
CA PHE A 55 7.68 -6.90 -23.59
C PHE A 55 8.16 -7.74 -24.78
N CYS A 56 9.42 -8.21 -24.78
CA CYS A 56 9.94 -8.96 -25.92
C CYS A 56 10.92 -10.06 -25.49
N MET A 57 10.46 -11.07 -24.71
CA MET A 57 10.86 -12.48 -24.93
C MET A 57 10.27 -13.54 -23.96
N THR A 58 9.60 -13.24 -22.83
CA THR A 58 8.96 -14.32 -22.02
C THR A 58 7.91 -13.79 -21.04
N GLU A 59 6.67 -14.30 -21.15
CA GLU A 59 5.47 -13.90 -20.39
C GLU A 59 5.51 -14.08 -18.85
N PHE A 60 6.63 -14.49 -18.24
CA PHE A 60 6.64 -14.89 -16.83
C PHE A 60 7.75 -14.26 -15.94
N THR A 61 8.59 -13.37 -16.46
CA THR A 61 9.68 -12.77 -15.64
C THR A 61 9.26 -11.50 -14.89
N PHE A 62 8.25 -10.76 -15.38
CA PHE A 62 7.77 -9.52 -14.76
C PHE A 62 7.07 -9.76 -13.40
N LEU A 63 6.47 -10.94 -13.20
CA LEU A 63 5.72 -11.30 -11.98
C LEU A 63 6.60 -11.86 -10.85
N ARG A 64 7.91 -12.05 -11.06
CA ARG A 64 8.82 -12.62 -10.04
C ARG A 64 9.26 -11.60 -9.00
N ASP A 65 9.21 -10.31 -9.33
CA ASP A 65 9.50 -9.22 -8.41
C ASP A 65 8.23 -8.75 -7.67
N PRO A 66 8.16 -8.90 -6.33
CA PRO A 66 6.97 -8.51 -5.56
C PRO A 66 6.68 -7.00 -5.63
N TRP A 67 7.71 -6.19 -5.86
CA TRP A 67 7.58 -4.73 -6.03
C TRP A 67 6.82 -4.32 -7.29
N ASN A 68 6.85 -5.19 -8.29
CA ASN A 68 6.28 -4.95 -9.60
C ASN A 68 4.80 -5.37 -9.63
N TRP A 69 4.46 -6.40 -8.86
CA TRP A 69 3.08 -6.73 -8.49
C TRP A 69 2.38 -5.57 -7.80
N LEU A 70 3.07 -4.89 -6.89
CA LEU A 70 2.52 -3.71 -6.21
C LEU A 70 2.14 -2.62 -7.22
N ASP A 71 3.04 -2.29 -8.16
CA ASP A 71 2.79 -1.27 -9.19
C ASP A 71 1.57 -1.64 -10.07
N PHE A 72 1.48 -2.89 -10.51
CA PHE A 72 0.34 -3.39 -11.28
C PHE A 72 -0.98 -3.33 -10.49
N SER A 73 -0.96 -3.74 -9.22
CA SER A 73 -2.15 -3.73 -8.35
C SER A 73 -2.71 -2.32 -8.15
N VAL A 74 -1.85 -1.31 -8.04
CA VAL A 74 -2.25 0.10 -7.88
C VAL A 74 -3.01 0.60 -9.10
N ILE A 75 -2.54 0.25 -10.30
CA ILE A 75 -3.18 0.65 -11.57
C ILE A 75 -4.52 -0.06 -11.71
N VAL A 76 -4.55 -1.38 -11.54
CA VAL A 76 -5.79 -2.16 -11.65
C VAL A 76 -6.83 -1.66 -10.67
N MET A 77 -6.46 -1.39 -9.41
CA MET A 77 -7.42 -0.87 -8.43
C MET A 77 -7.84 0.58 -8.69
N ALA A 78 -6.99 1.41 -9.30
CA ALA A 78 -7.40 2.73 -9.75
C ALA A 78 -8.45 2.66 -10.88
N TYR A 79 -8.26 1.77 -11.86
CA TYR A 79 -9.23 1.57 -12.94
C TYR A 79 -10.53 0.91 -12.46
N VAL A 80 -10.45 -0.11 -11.61
CA VAL A 80 -11.62 -0.79 -11.05
C VAL A 80 -12.44 0.16 -10.18
N GLY A 81 -11.78 1.02 -9.39
CA GLY A 81 -12.46 2.04 -8.58
C GLY A 81 -13.17 3.11 -9.41
N GLU A 82 -12.75 3.32 -10.65
CA GLU A 82 -13.37 4.26 -11.59
C GLU A 82 -14.52 3.60 -12.37
N PHE A 83 -14.36 2.34 -12.77
CA PHE A 83 -15.37 1.56 -13.49
C PHE A 83 -16.53 1.10 -12.60
N VAL A 84 -16.24 0.74 -11.35
CA VAL A 84 -17.26 0.33 -10.39
C VAL A 84 -17.60 1.55 -9.54
N ASN A 85 -18.64 2.26 -9.94
CA ASN A 85 -19.26 3.33 -9.14
C ASN A 85 -20.04 2.71 -7.97
N VAL A 86 -19.34 1.96 -7.10
CA VAL A 86 -19.95 1.34 -5.91
C VAL A 86 -20.32 2.45 -4.96
N GLY A 87 -21.62 2.71 -4.87
CA GLY A 87 -22.24 3.60 -3.90
C GLY A 87 -21.98 3.13 -2.46
N SER A 88 -20.80 3.45 -1.93
CA SER A 88 -20.44 3.48 -0.51
C SER A 88 -18.99 3.95 -0.41
N VAL A 89 -18.81 5.24 -0.20
CA VAL A 89 -17.60 6.08 -0.44
C VAL A 89 -16.40 5.87 0.50
N SER A 90 -16.28 4.74 1.22
CA SER A 90 -15.20 4.54 2.21
C SER A 90 -13.99 3.73 1.71
N PRO A 91 -14.14 2.60 1.00
CA PRO A 91 -12.98 1.79 0.58
C PRO A 91 -12.12 2.49 -0.47
N LEU A 92 -12.75 3.26 -1.36
CA LEU A 92 -12.11 3.98 -2.47
C LEU A 92 -11.10 5.03 -2.00
N ARG A 93 -11.27 5.59 -0.80
CA ARG A 93 -10.32 6.53 -0.21
C ARG A 93 -9.06 5.84 0.29
N THR A 94 -9.20 4.67 0.93
CA THR A 94 -8.07 3.86 1.41
C THR A 94 -7.20 3.36 0.26
N PHE A 95 -7.80 3.02 -0.90
CA PHE A 95 -7.05 2.59 -2.08
C PHE A 95 -6.10 3.66 -2.63
N ARG A 96 -6.38 4.94 -2.40
CA ARG A 96 -5.49 6.03 -2.83
C ARG A 96 -4.15 6.03 -2.07
N VAL A 97 -4.12 5.53 -0.82
CA VAL A 97 -2.89 5.40 -0.02
C VAL A 97 -1.90 4.41 -0.66
N LEU A 98 -2.39 3.45 -1.45
CA LEU A 98 -1.52 2.52 -2.20
C LEU A 98 -0.68 3.24 -3.26
N ARG A 99 -1.09 4.41 -3.75
CA ARG A 99 -0.25 5.24 -4.63
C ARG A 99 0.96 5.78 -3.88
N ALA A 100 0.84 6.12 -2.60
CA ALA A 100 1.97 6.54 -1.78
C ALA A 100 2.97 5.39 -1.56
N LEU A 101 2.48 4.14 -1.45
CA LEU A 101 3.31 2.94 -1.37
C LEU A 101 4.16 2.71 -2.63
N LYS A 102 3.77 3.25 -3.80
CA LYS A 102 4.58 3.23 -5.03
C LYS A 102 5.95 3.89 -4.84
N THR A 103 6.09 4.86 -3.93
CA THR A 103 7.37 5.49 -3.59
C THR A 103 8.44 4.46 -3.19
N ILE A 104 8.02 3.38 -2.51
CA ILE A 104 8.90 2.26 -2.13
C ILE A 104 9.42 1.53 -3.36
N SER A 105 8.61 1.40 -4.41
CA SER A 105 9.03 0.78 -5.66
C SER A 105 9.98 1.65 -6.50
N VAL A 106 9.91 2.98 -6.35
CA VAL A 106 10.70 3.97 -7.11
C VAL A 106 12.07 4.21 -6.47
N ILE A 107 12.14 4.26 -5.14
CA ILE A 107 13.40 4.52 -4.42
C ILE A 107 14.09 3.19 -4.11
N PRO A 108 15.24 2.86 -4.75
CA PRO A 108 15.92 1.58 -4.53
C PRO A 108 16.36 1.37 -3.08
N GLY A 109 16.74 2.44 -2.37
CA GLY A 109 17.10 2.36 -0.95
C GLY A 109 15.93 1.93 -0.05
N LEU A 110 14.69 2.31 -0.38
CA LEU A 110 13.52 2.00 0.43
C LEU A 110 13.13 0.50 0.30
N LYS A 111 13.38 -0.12 -0.85
CA LYS A 111 13.22 -1.58 -1.04
C LYS A 111 14.10 -2.37 -0.10
N THR A 112 15.36 -1.97 0.05
CA THR A 112 16.31 -2.62 0.94
C THR A 112 15.86 -2.53 2.39
N ILE A 113 15.37 -1.36 2.81
CA ILE A 113 14.87 -1.14 4.18
C ILE A 113 13.66 -2.03 4.47
N VAL A 114 12.67 -2.08 3.57
CA VAL A 114 11.49 -2.93 3.76
C VAL A 114 11.84 -4.41 3.74
N GLY A 115 12.77 -4.83 2.88
CA GLY A 115 13.29 -6.19 2.87
C GLY A 115 13.94 -6.57 4.21
N ALA A 116 14.77 -5.69 4.77
CA ALA A 116 15.40 -5.89 6.08
C ALA A 116 14.37 -5.91 7.22
N LEU A 117 13.32 -5.08 7.14
CA LEU A 117 12.22 -5.07 8.10
C LEU A 117 11.47 -6.41 8.08
N ILE A 118 11.07 -6.89 6.89
CA ILE A 118 10.39 -8.18 6.74
C ILE A 118 11.25 -9.33 7.27
N GLN A 119 12.56 -9.29 7.02
CA GLN A 119 13.48 -10.28 7.56
C GLN A 119 13.54 -10.24 9.09
N SER A 120 13.50 -9.05 9.69
CA SER A 120 13.47 -8.87 11.14
C SER A 120 12.18 -9.42 11.75
N VAL A 121 11.03 -9.19 11.11
CA VAL A 121 9.74 -9.74 11.56
C VAL A 121 9.74 -11.27 11.54
N LYS A 122 10.35 -11.89 10.51
CA LYS A 122 10.46 -13.35 10.45
C LYS A 122 11.24 -13.93 11.64
N LYS A 123 12.27 -13.23 12.15
CA LYS A 123 13.02 -13.64 13.34
C LYS A 123 12.22 -13.46 14.63
N LEU A 124 11.30 -12.50 14.67
CA LEU A 124 10.41 -12.26 15.81
C LEU A 124 9.18 -13.19 15.81
N ALA A 125 8.95 -13.98 14.76
CA ALA A 125 7.78 -14.84 14.64
C ALA A 125 7.68 -15.86 15.81
N ASP A 126 8.81 -16.46 16.21
CA ASP A 126 8.84 -17.41 17.32
C ASP A 126 8.45 -16.74 18.65
N VAL A 127 8.94 -15.51 18.89
CA VAL A 127 8.60 -14.72 20.07
C VAL A 127 7.12 -14.32 20.05
N MET A 128 6.57 -13.98 18.88
CA MET A 128 5.13 -13.70 18.75
C MET A 128 4.28 -14.93 19.08
N ILE A 129 4.65 -16.12 18.61
CA ILE A 129 3.92 -17.36 18.92
C ILE A 129 3.92 -17.63 20.43
N LEU A 130 5.08 -17.51 21.08
CA LEU A 130 5.19 -17.66 22.54
C LEU A 130 4.33 -16.62 23.28
N THR A 131 4.34 -15.37 22.82
CA THR A 131 3.56 -14.28 23.41
C THR A 131 2.07 -14.54 23.28
N VAL A 132 1.59 -14.93 22.10
CA VAL A 132 0.18 -15.26 21.87
C VAL A 132 -0.25 -16.46 22.71
N PHE A 133 0.58 -17.50 22.81
CA PHE A 133 0.32 -18.65 23.68
C PHE A 133 0.19 -18.24 25.14
N CYS A 134 1.15 -17.48 25.66
CA CYS A 134 1.16 -16.98 27.04
C CYS A 134 -0.08 -16.13 27.35
N LEU A 135 -0.41 -15.18 26.47
CA LEU A 135 -1.61 -14.35 26.59
C LEU A 135 -2.88 -15.19 26.56
N SER A 136 -2.94 -16.26 25.75
CA SER A 136 -4.11 -17.13 25.69
C SER A 136 -4.34 -17.91 27.00
N VAL A 137 -3.28 -18.41 27.64
CA VAL A 137 -3.37 -19.11 28.93
C VAL A 137 -3.85 -18.15 30.02
N PHE A 138 -3.26 -16.96 30.11
CA PHE A 138 -3.71 -15.95 31.07
C PHE A 138 -5.13 -15.46 30.79
N ALA A 139 -5.53 -15.34 29.52
CA ALA A 139 -6.89 -14.98 29.14
C ALA A 139 -7.91 -16.05 29.58
N LEU A 140 -7.59 -17.35 29.48
CA LEU A 140 -8.46 -18.43 29.94
C LEU A 140 -8.61 -18.43 31.46
N ILE A 141 -7.51 -18.26 32.19
CA ILE A 141 -7.52 -18.15 33.65
C ILE A 141 -8.32 -16.91 34.08
N GLY A 142 -8.06 -15.77 33.46
CA GLY A 142 -8.77 -14.52 33.72
C GLY A 142 -10.26 -14.61 33.39
N LEU A 143 -10.63 -15.29 32.30
CA LEU A 143 -12.02 -15.54 31.95
C LEU A 143 -12.70 -16.39 33.03
N GLN A 144 -12.08 -17.48 33.50
CA GLN A 144 -12.67 -18.32 34.55
C GLN A 144 -12.79 -17.59 35.90
N LEU A 145 -11.82 -16.74 36.25
CA LEU A 145 -11.82 -15.99 37.51
C LEU A 145 -12.78 -14.79 37.52
N PHE A 146 -12.93 -14.10 36.39
CA PHE A 146 -13.70 -12.86 36.30
C PHE A 146 -14.96 -12.98 35.43
N MET A 147 -15.40 -14.21 35.14
CA MET A 147 -16.64 -14.46 34.39
C MET A 147 -17.82 -13.81 35.11
N GLY A 148 -18.44 -12.81 34.50
CA GLY A 148 -19.61 -12.11 35.05
C GLY A 148 -19.32 -11.12 36.19
N ASN A 149 -18.13 -11.14 36.81
CA ASN A 149 -17.80 -10.26 37.93
C ASN A 149 -17.77 -8.77 37.55
N LEU A 150 -17.43 -8.45 36.29
CA LEU A 150 -17.41 -7.07 35.76
C LEU A 150 -18.80 -6.50 35.42
N ARG A 151 -19.88 -7.30 35.54
CA ARG A 151 -21.27 -6.83 35.33
C ARG A 151 -21.95 -6.32 36.59
N HIS A 152 -21.31 -6.45 37.76
CA HIS A 152 -21.85 -5.89 38.99
C HIS A 152 -21.86 -4.36 38.90
N LYS A 153 -23.06 -3.79 38.91
CA LYS A 153 -23.30 -2.36 39.11
C LYS A 153 -24.07 -2.19 40.42
N CYS A 154 -23.69 -1.22 41.24
CA CYS A 154 -24.53 -0.78 42.34
C CYS A 154 -25.74 -0.06 41.72
N VAL A 155 -26.93 -0.62 41.92
CA VAL A 155 -28.22 0.04 41.66
C VAL A 155 -28.62 0.79 42.92
#